data_AF-A0AAE6Z238-F1
#
_entry.id   AF-A0AAE6Z238-F1
#
_cell.length_a   1.000
_cell.length_b   1.000
_cell.length_c   1.000
_cell.angle_alpha   90.00
_cell.angle_beta   90.00
_cell.angle_gamma   90.00
#
_symmetry.space_group_name_H-M   'P 1'
#
loop_
_entity.id
_entity.type
_entity.pdbx_description
1 polymer ?
#
loop_
_entity_poly.entity_id
_entity_poly.type
_entity_poly.pdbx_seq_one_letter_code
_entity_poly.pdbx_strand_id
1 'polypeptide(L)'
;MSLSRRQFIQASGVALCAGAMPLTARADGGKTPLPVPPLLESRRGQPVFLTMQRAHWAFSGERKNPVWGFNGRYLGPTVRVFSDDDVKLVYSNRLSEPVSMTVSGLQVPGSLMGGTGRMIQPNMDWSPVLPMRQAAATCWYHANTPNRMAPHIYNGLAGMWLIEDSLGKSLPIPNHYGVDDFPLIIQDKRLDSFGAPLYSSPSSGGFVGDTLLVNGAQNPYVEVSRGWVRLRLLNASNARRYVMRMSDGRPLHLIANDQGFLPAPMALNQLSLAPGERREVLVDMSQGDEVTLTSGESATLMQRLRGLFEPSTILVSSAVLTLRPTGLLPLVTNTLPMRLLSDNIIDGAVSRTREFRLGDSLPGINGAMWDMNRVDVQTQVGRYERWIVHADQAQPFHIQGAAFLVRSVNGGLTPPEDSGWKDTVWVENDVELLVYFGQFSTAQFPFLYYSQTLEMADRGSTAQLVVQP
;
A
#
# COMPACT_ATOMS: atom_id res chain seq x y z
N MET A 1 -23.63 45.67 -36.29
CA MET A 1 -23.76 46.44 -35.03
C MET A 1 -22.36 46.78 -34.57
N SER A 2 -21.99 48.08 -34.54
CA SER A 2 -20.67 48.52 -34.09
C SER A 2 -20.65 48.68 -32.57
N LEU A 3 -19.81 47.92 -31.88
CA LEU A 3 -19.57 48.11 -30.45
C LEU A 3 -18.80 49.41 -30.25
N SER A 4 -19.30 50.29 -29.38
CA SER A 4 -18.61 51.54 -29.06
C SER A 4 -17.33 51.27 -28.28
N ARG A 5 -16.29 52.11 -28.46
CA ARG A 5 -15.01 52.00 -27.73
C ARG A 5 -15.17 51.91 -26.21
N ARG A 6 -16.22 52.54 -25.66
CA ARG A 6 -16.55 52.49 -24.22
C ARG A 6 -17.09 51.11 -23.78
N GLN A 7 -17.92 50.48 -24.60
CA GLN A 7 -18.43 49.12 -24.34
C GLN A 7 -17.33 48.07 -24.49
N PHE A 8 -16.39 48.27 -25.42
CA PHE A 8 -15.22 47.38 -25.56
C PHE A 8 -14.31 47.44 -24.33
N ILE A 9 -14.03 48.62 -23.79
CA ILE A 9 -13.19 48.76 -22.59
C ILE A 9 -13.89 48.20 -21.33
N GLN A 10 -15.21 48.40 -21.19
CA GLN A 10 -15.96 47.79 -20.09
C GLN A 10 -16.04 46.26 -20.19
N ALA A 11 -16.21 45.72 -21.39
CA ALA A 11 -16.20 44.27 -21.61
C ALA A 11 -14.82 43.65 -21.34
N SER A 12 -13.74 44.32 -21.76
CA SER A 12 -12.36 43.88 -21.50
C SER A 12 -11.98 43.96 -20.02
N GLY A 13 -12.48 44.96 -19.29
CA GLY A 13 -12.25 45.08 -17.84
C GLY A 13 -12.92 43.98 -17.03
N VAL A 14 -14.14 43.59 -17.38
CA VAL A 14 -14.85 42.46 -16.73
C VAL A 14 -14.19 41.11 -17.07
N ALA A 15 -13.68 40.94 -18.30
CA ALA A 15 -12.94 39.74 -18.69
C ALA A 15 -11.60 39.58 -17.95
N LEU A 16 -10.90 40.70 -17.65
CA LEU A 16 -9.64 40.69 -16.90
C LEU A 16 -9.84 40.40 -15.40
N CYS A 17 -10.95 40.83 -14.80
CA CYS A 17 -11.27 40.49 -13.40
C CYS A 17 -11.75 39.04 -13.24
N ALA A 18 -12.36 38.44 -14.27
CA ALA A 18 -12.73 37.02 -14.25
C ALA A 18 -11.51 36.08 -14.40
N GLY A 19 -10.44 36.54 -15.05
CA GLY A 19 -9.19 35.78 -15.23
C GLY A 19 -8.22 35.81 -14.03
N ALA A 20 -8.48 36.67 -13.04
CA ALA A 20 -7.61 36.85 -11.86
C ALA A 20 -8.16 36.20 -10.58
N MET A 21 -9.28 35.47 -10.66
CA MET A 21 -9.69 34.63 -9.54
C MET A 21 -8.79 33.38 -9.48
N PRO A 22 -8.14 33.08 -8.34
CA PRO A 22 -7.46 31.81 -8.19
C PRO A 22 -8.49 30.70 -8.42
N LEU A 23 -8.27 29.90 -9.46
CA LEU A 23 -8.96 28.62 -9.67
C LEU A 23 -8.59 27.72 -8.50
N THR A 24 -9.34 27.87 -7.39
CA THR A 24 -9.46 26.80 -6.42
C THR A 24 -10.16 25.68 -7.15
N ALA A 25 -9.38 24.72 -7.64
CA ALA A 25 -9.91 23.46 -8.14
C ALA A 25 -10.59 22.76 -6.96
N ARG A 26 -11.88 23.06 -6.75
CA ARG A 26 -12.73 22.21 -5.92
C ARG A 26 -12.77 20.86 -6.63
N ALA A 27 -12.06 19.88 -6.07
CA ALA A 27 -12.29 18.49 -6.42
C ALA A 27 -13.80 18.25 -6.33
N ASP A 28 -14.41 17.71 -7.39
CA ASP A 28 -15.82 17.33 -7.37
C ASP A 28 -15.96 16.31 -6.22
N GLY A 29 -16.56 16.73 -5.11
CA GLY A 29 -16.58 15.97 -3.88
C GLY A 29 -17.18 14.59 -4.15
N GLY A 30 -16.43 13.54 -3.81
CA GLY A 30 -16.82 12.15 -4.09
C GLY A 30 -18.29 11.86 -3.80
N LYS A 31 -19.00 11.22 -4.74
CA LYS A 31 -20.41 10.83 -4.54
C LYS A 31 -20.58 9.45 -3.91
N THR A 32 -19.53 8.65 -3.88
CA THR A 32 -19.57 7.27 -3.41
C THR A 32 -18.97 7.18 -2.00
N PRO A 33 -19.68 6.62 -1.01
CA PRO A 33 -19.10 6.39 0.30
C PRO A 33 -17.95 5.38 0.22
N LEU A 34 -16.91 5.57 1.02
CA LEU A 34 -15.76 4.67 1.12
C LEU A 34 -16.24 3.27 1.53
N PRO A 35 -16.03 2.23 0.71
CA PRO A 35 -16.28 0.87 1.13
C PRO A 35 -15.29 0.49 2.23
N VAL A 36 -15.78 0.21 3.44
CA VAL A 36 -14.93 -0.34 4.52
C VAL A 36 -14.99 -1.87 4.44
N PRO A 37 -13.87 -2.58 4.22
CA PRO A 37 -13.86 -4.04 4.23
C PRO A 37 -14.41 -4.58 5.56
N PRO A 38 -15.12 -5.72 5.56
CA PRO A 38 -15.57 -6.31 6.81
C PRO A 38 -14.34 -6.75 7.63
N LEU A 39 -14.43 -6.56 8.94
CA LEU A 39 -13.39 -6.97 9.87
C LEU A 39 -13.55 -8.45 10.23
N LEU A 40 -12.49 -9.23 10.04
CA LEU A 40 -12.42 -10.65 10.38
C LEU A 40 -11.37 -10.85 11.48
N GLU A 41 -11.84 -11.09 12.70
CA GLU A 41 -10.97 -11.22 13.87
C GLU A 41 -10.73 -12.69 14.26
N SER A 42 -9.48 -13.02 14.59
CA SER A 42 -9.16 -14.26 15.29
C SER A 42 -9.46 -14.09 16.79
N ARG A 43 -10.72 -14.24 17.21
CA ARG A 43 -11.06 -14.26 18.65
C ARG A 43 -11.27 -15.68 19.15
N ARG A 44 -10.76 -15.96 20.35
CA ARG A 44 -11.04 -17.21 21.11
C ARG A 44 -10.69 -18.49 20.33
N GLY A 45 -9.59 -18.48 19.57
CA GLY A 45 -9.13 -19.62 18.78
C GLY A 45 -9.98 -19.95 17.55
N GLN A 46 -10.90 -19.05 17.14
CA GLN A 46 -11.67 -19.23 15.92
C GLN A 46 -10.76 -19.09 14.69
N PRO A 47 -10.85 -20.02 13.72
CA PRO A 47 -10.07 -19.94 12.51
C PRO A 47 -10.51 -18.76 11.62
N VAL A 48 -9.53 -18.13 10.97
CA VAL A 48 -9.74 -17.11 9.94
C VAL A 48 -9.93 -17.84 8.60
N PHE A 49 -11.11 -17.72 8.01
CA PHE A 49 -11.42 -18.32 6.70
C PHE A 49 -11.30 -17.29 5.57
N LEU A 50 -10.42 -17.55 4.61
CA LEU A 50 -10.21 -16.75 3.40
C LEU A 50 -10.45 -17.61 2.16
N THR A 51 -11.66 -17.55 1.62
CA THR A 51 -12.05 -18.29 0.42
C THR A 51 -11.82 -17.43 -0.82
N MET A 52 -10.82 -17.77 -1.63
CA MET A 52 -10.54 -17.14 -2.91
C MET A 52 -11.59 -17.58 -3.93
N GLN A 53 -12.31 -16.62 -4.52
CA GLN A 53 -13.38 -16.92 -5.46
C GLN A 53 -13.66 -15.75 -6.40
N ARG A 54 -14.45 -16.01 -7.44
CA ARG A 54 -15.03 -14.95 -8.27
C ARG A 54 -16.09 -14.19 -7.47
N ALA A 55 -16.15 -12.88 -7.71
CA ALA A 55 -17.13 -11.98 -7.16
C ALA A 55 -17.60 -11.00 -8.25
N HIS A 56 -18.56 -10.15 -7.91
CA HIS A 56 -19.06 -9.09 -8.77
C HIS A 56 -18.98 -7.77 -8.02
N TRP A 57 -18.39 -6.74 -8.64
CA TRP A 57 -18.15 -5.45 -8.00
C TRP A 57 -18.39 -4.29 -8.95
N ALA A 58 -18.92 -3.19 -8.42
CA ALA A 58 -19.13 -1.96 -9.16
C ALA A 58 -18.02 -0.97 -8.85
N PHE A 59 -17.12 -0.74 -9.81
CA PHE A 59 -16.06 0.27 -9.69
C PHE A 59 -16.55 1.68 -10.05
N SER A 60 -17.63 1.77 -10.81
CA SER A 60 -18.26 3.02 -11.24
C SER A 60 -19.77 2.81 -11.40
N GLY A 61 -20.57 3.74 -10.86
CA GLY A 61 -22.03 3.65 -10.91
C GLY A 61 -22.55 2.36 -10.28
N GLU A 62 -23.60 1.78 -10.86
CA GLU A 62 -24.30 0.61 -10.31
C GLU A 62 -23.95 -0.72 -11.01
N ARG A 63 -23.25 -0.66 -12.15
CA ARG A 63 -22.95 -1.86 -12.94
C ARG A 63 -21.87 -2.70 -12.26
N LYS A 64 -22.20 -3.95 -11.95
CA LYS A 64 -21.26 -4.91 -11.38
C LYS A 64 -20.52 -5.67 -12.48
N ASN A 65 -19.20 -5.73 -12.37
CA ASN A 65 -18.31 -6.42 -13.28
C ASN A 65 -17.65 -7.62 -12.57
N PRO A 66 -17.30 -8.70 -13.30
CA PRO A 66 -16.64 -9.85 -12.73
C PRO A 66 -15.24 -9.48 -12.23
N VAL A 67 -14.94 -9.91 -11.01
CA VAL A 67 -13.66 -9.69 -10.32
C VAL A 67 -13.31 -10.91 -9.49
N TRP A 68 -12.13 -10.92 -8.89
CA TRP A 68 -11.76 -11.89 -7.86
C TRP A 68 -11.71 -11.20 -6.49
N GLY A 69 -11.62 -12.02 -5.46
CA GLY A 69 -11.36 -11.58 -4.10
C GLY A 69 -11.67 -12.69 -3.13
N PHE A 70 -12.05 -12.31 -1.92
CA PHE A 70 -12.26 -13.24 -0.82
C PHE A 70 -13.69 -13.17 -0.31
N ASN A 71 -14.23 -14.33 0.08
CA ASN A 71 -15.52 -14.45 0.77
C ASN A 71 -16.66 -13.72 0.03
N GLY A 72 -16.62 -13.77 -1.31
CA GLY A 72 -17.66 -13.20 -2.20
C GLY A 72 -17.56 -11.69 -2.47
N ARG A 73 -16.45 -11.03 -2.13
CA ARG A 73 -16.25 -9.59 -2.36
C ARG A 73 -15.04 -9.33 -3.26
N TYR A 74 -14.97 -8.11 -3.82
CA TYR A 74 -13.72 -7.58 -4.38
C TYR A 74 -12.75 -7.28 -3.25
N LEU A 75 -11.46 -7.58 -3.46
CA LEU A 75 -10.47 -7.62 -2.37
C LEU A 75 -10.92 -8.59 -1.28
N GLY A 76 -10.25 -8.56 -0.13
CA GLY A 76 -10.64 -9.38 1.01
C GLY A 76 -11.00 -8.57 2.25
N PRO A 77 -11.55 -9.25 3.28
CA PRO A 77 -11.79 -8.65 4.58
C PRO A 77 -10.49 -8.09 5.18
N THR A 78 -10.59 -7.11 6.07
CA THR A 78 -9.46 -6.78 6.92
C THR A 78 -9.34 -7.85 7.99
N VAL A 79 -8.25 -8.59 7.99
CA VAL A 79 -7.95 -9.57 9.05
C VAL A 79 -7.34 -8.82 10.22
N ARG A 80 -7.80 -9.08 11.44
CA ARG A 80 -7.22 -8.54 12.67
C ARG A 80 -6.83 -9.66 13.62
N VAL A 81 -5.56 -9.64 14.01
CA VAL A 81 -4.92 -10.62 14.90
C VAL A 81 -4.20 -9.89 16.02
N PHE A 82 -3.86 -10.60 17.09
CA PHE A 82 -3.15 -10.02 18.21
C PHE A 82 -1.74 -10.63 18.31
N SER A 83 -0.77 -9.82 18.74
CA SER A 83 0.53 -10.34 19.18
C SER A 83 0.31 -11.40 20.27
N ASP A 84 1.18 -12.41 20.27
CA ASP A 84 1.19 -13.56 21.16
C ASP A 84 0.08 -14.61 20.93
N ASP A 85 -0.77 -14.42 19.91
CA ASP A 85 -1.74 -15.43 19.48
C ASP A 85 -1.13 -16.47 18.52
N ASP A 86 -1.73 -17.66 18.50
CA ASP A 86 -1.56 -18.65 17.43
C ASP A 86 -2.81 -18.67 16.55
N VAL A 87 -2.69 -18.13 15.34
CA VAL A 87 -3.84 -17.89 14.46
C VAL A 87 -3.98 -19.06 13.49
N LYS A 88 -5.10 -19.81 13.60
CA LYS A 88 -5.46 -20.80 12.59
C LYS A 88 -6.01 -20.07 11.35
N LEU A 89 -5.26 -20.08 10.27
CA LEU A 89 -5.69 -19.52 8.99
C LEU A 89 -6.14 -20.66 8.07
N VAL A 90 -7.20 -20.45 7.29
CA VAL A 90 -7.71 -21.42 6.31
C VAL A 90 -7.93 -20.69 4.99
N TYR A 91 -7.01 -20.90 4.05
CA TYR A 91 -7.21 -20.52 2.66
C TYR A 91 -7.95 -21.62 1.91
N SER A 92 -8.96 -21.24 1.13
CA SER A 92 -9.68 -22.16 0.24
C SER A 92 -9.69 -21.62 -1.18
N ASN A 93 -9.22 -22.39 -2.15
CA ASN A 93 -9.18 -21.96 -3.55
C ASN A 93 -10.42 -22.45 -4.31
N ARG A 94 -11.33 -21.54 -4.64
CA ARG A 94 -12.52 -21.78 -5.49
C ARG A 94 -12.41 -21.10 -6.85
N LEU A 95 -11.20 -20.70 -7.23
CA LEU A 95 -10.87 -20.24 -8.58
C LEU A 95 -10.52 -21.42 -9.48
N SER A 96 -10.42 -21.15 -10.78
CA SER A 96 -10.14 -22.15 -11.81
C SER A 96 -8.64 -22.42 -12.02
N GLU A 97 -7.76 -21.78 -11.24
CA GLU A 97 -6.31 -21.91 -11.38
C GLU A 97 -5.59 -21.95 -10.04
N PRO A 98 -4.35 -22.50 -10.00
CA PRO A 98 -3.57 -22.55 -8.77
C PRO A 98 -3.25 -21.15 -8.26
N VAL A 99 -3.32 -20.97 -6.94
CA VAL A 99 -2.97 -19.71 -6.27
C VAL A 99 -2.06 -20.00 -5.08
N SER A 100 -0.96 -19.27 -4.97
CA SER A 100 -0.24 -19.12 -3.72
C SER A 100 -0.54 -17.76 -3.08
N MET A 101 -0.61 -17.76 -1.76
CA MET A 101 -0.87 -16.57 -0.93
C MET A 101 0.32 -16.29 -0.05
N THR A 102 0.49 -15.03 0.36
CA THR A 102 1.45 -14.60 1.37
C THR A 102 0.89 -13.42 2.18
N VAL A 103 1.58 -13.07 3.25
CA VAL A 103 1.31 -11.87 4.06
C VAL A 103 2.58 -11.03 4.10
N SER A 104 2.62 -9.96 3.31
CA SER A 104 3.76 -9.04 3.29
C SER A 104 3.86 -8.28 4.61
N GLY A 105 5.06 -8.34 5.18
CA GLY A 105 5.40 -7.79 6.49
C GLY A 105 5.17 -8.74 7.67
N LEU A 106 4.73 -9.97 7.43
CA LEU A 106 4.58 -10.98 8.48
C LEU A 106 5.94 -11.60 8.84
N GLN A 107 6.21 -11.70 10.14
CA GLN A 107 7.42 -12.28 10.73
C GLN A 107 7.10 -13.70 11.21
N VAL A 108 7.17 -14.66 10.29
CA VAL A 108 7.00 -16.10 10.55
C VAL A 108 8.07 -16.90 9.79
N PRO A 109 8.34 -18.16 10.18
CA PRO A 109 9.26 -19.02 9.45
C PRO A 109 8.86 -19.19 7.98
N GLY A 110 9.85 -19.37 7.09
CA GLY A 110 9.64 -19.50 5.64
C GLY A 110 8.60 -20.55 5.24
N SER A 111 8.50 -21.65 6.00
CA SER A 111 7.51 -22.72 5.77
C SER A 111 6.04 -22.30 5.93
N LEU A 112 5.79 -21.15 6.57
CA LEU A 112 4.48 -20.53 6.83
C LEU A 112 4.23 -19.27 6.00
N MET A 113 5.23 -18.74 5.29
CA MET A 113 5.09 -17.54 4.46
C MET A 113 4.19 -17.74 3.24
N GLY A 114 4.03 -18.98 2.80
CA GLY A 114 3.27 -19.33 1.61
C GLY A 114 4.14 -19.47 0.37
N GLY A 115 3.76 -18.81 -0.72
CA GLY A 115 4.52 -18.85 -1.98
C GLY A 115 4.52 -20.22 -2.68
N THR A 116 5.55 -20.48 -3.47
CA THR A 116 5.64 -21.64 -4.37
C THR A 116 5.49 -22.98 -3.66
N GLY A 117 6.10 -23.13 -2.48
CA GLY A 117 6.03 -24.33 -1.66
C GLY A 117 4.65 -24.60 -1.04
N ARG A 118 3.72 -23.64 -1.11
CA ARG A 118 2.36 -23.71 -0.55
C ARG A 118 1.28 -23.33 -1.58
N MET A 119 1.54 -23.58 -2.85
CA MET A 119 0.56 -23.34 -3.92
C MET A 119 -0.69 -24.20 -3.73
N ILE A 120 -1.86 -23.56 -3.80
CA ILE A 120 -3.17 -24.15 -3.53
C ILE A 120 -3.85 -24.43 -4.86
N GLN A 121 -4.03 -25.71 -5.20
CA GLN A 121 -4.72 -26.14 -6.42
C GLN A 121 -6.22 -25.76 -6.38
N PRO A 122 -6.90 -25.67 -7.54
CA PRO A 122 -8.35 -25.48 -7.59
C PRO A 122 -9.09 -26.50 -6.72
N ASN A 123 -10.06 -26.03 -5.93
CA ASN A 123 -10.85 -26.78 -4.96
C ASN A 123 -10.09 -27.39 -3.77
N MET A 124 -8.82 -27.00 -3.57
CA MET A 124 -8.02 -27.41 -2.43
C MET A 124 -7.88 -26.27 -1.41
N ASP A 125 -7.44 -26.64 -0.21
CA ASP A 125 -7.28 -25.73 0.92
C ASP A 125 -5.84 -25.80 1.48
N TRP A 126 -5.37 -24.70 2.08
CA TRP A 126 -4.15 -24.66 2.90
C TRP A 126 -4.47 -24.04 4.26
N SER A 127 -4.09 -24.71 5.34
CA SER A 127 -4.53 -24.31 6.68
C SER A 127 -3.39 -24.18 7.71
N PRO A 128 -2.49 -23.20 7.57
CA PRO A 128 -1.39 -23.00 8.51
C PRO A 128 -1.88 -22.51 9.88
N VAL A 129 -1.05 -22.71 10.90
CA VAL A 129 -1.16 -22.02 12.19
C VAL A 129 -0.02 -21.03 12.24
N LEU A 130 -0.34 -19.75 12.37
CA LEU A 130 0.62 -18.66 12.32
C LEU A 130 0.92 -18.16 13.75
N PRO A 131 2.17 -18.26 14.22
CA PRO A 131 2.56 -17.71 15.52
C PRO A 131 2.78 -16.20 15.39
N MET A 132 1.88 -15.39 15.92
CA MET A 132 2.01 -13.93 15.92
C MET A 132 2.97 -13.51 17.03
N ARG A 133 4.19 -13.13 16.68
CA ARG A 133 5.26 -12.77 17.65
C ARG A 133 5.94 -11.43 17.31
N GLN A 134 5.29 -10.59 16.52
CA GLN A 134 5.78 -9.27 16.15
C GLN A 134 4.90 -8.18 16.76
N ALA A 135 5.46 -6.98 16.87
CA ALA A 135 4.74 -5.79 17.33
C ALA A 135 3.59 -5.41 16.40
N ALA A 136 2.71 -4.53 16.89
CA ALA A 136 1.60 -4.00 16.11
C ALA A 136 2.08 -3.36 14.80
N ALA A 137 1.44 -3.75 13.69
CA ALA A 137 1.78 -3.27 12.36
C ALA A 137 0.59 -3.43 11.41
N THR A 138 0.55 -2.59 10.38
CA THR A 138 -0.33 -2.77 9.22
C THR A 138 0.42 -3.57 8.15
N CYS A 139 0.10 -4.85 8.06
CA CYS A 139 0.52 -5.77 7.00
C CYS A 139 -0.58 -5.90 5.94
N TRP A 140 -0.31 -6.69 4.91
CA TRP A 140 -1.32 -7.01 3.90
C TRP A 140 -1.09 -8.41 3.33
N TYR A 141 -2.16 -9.11 3.03
CA TYR A 141 -2.11 -10.41 2.39
C TYR A 141 -2.46 -10.28 0.92
N HIS A 142 -1.79 -11.06 0.08
CA HIS A 142 -2.02 -11.04 -1.35
C HIS A 142 -1.54 -12.31 -2.03
N ALA A 143 -2.02 -12.54 -3.24
CA ALA A 143 -1.49 -13.61 -4.08
C ALA A 143 -0.03 -13.32 -4.44
N ASN A 144 0.81 -14.34 -4.43
CA ASN A 144 2.21 -14.29 -4.87
C ASN A 144 2.53 -15.46 -5.81
N THR A 145 1.56 -15.80 -6.66
CA THR A 145 1.65 -16.96 -7.55
C THR A 145 2.74 -16.72 -8.59
N PRO A 146 3.69 -17.65 -8.79
CA PRO A 146 4.77 -17.49 -9.76
C PRO A 146 4.24 -17.12 -11.15
N ASN A 147 4.81 -16.08 -11.74
CA ASN A 147 4.48 -15.57 -13.08
C ASN A 147 3.01 -15.08 -13.23
N ARG A 148 2.27 -14.95 -12.12
CA ARG A 148 0.87 -14.50 -12.09
C ARG A 148 0.54 -13.58 -10.91
N MET A 149 1.54 -13.09 -10.18
CA MET A 149 1.33 -12.20 -9.05
C MET A 149 0.62 -10.92 -9.50
N ALA A 150 1.06 -10.31 -10.60
CA ALA A 150 0.49 -9.09 -11.15
C ALA A 150 -0.99 -9.22 -11.53
N PRO A 151 -1.42 -10.19 -12.38
CA PRO A 151 -2.83 -10.36 -12.71
C PRO A 151 -3.68 -10.80 -11.52
N HIS A 152 -3.15 -11.63 -10.59
CA HIS A 152 -3.92 -12.08 -9.43
C HIS A 152 -4.25 -10.91 -8.48
N ILE A 153 -3.26 -10.07 -8.16
CA ILE A 153 -3.46 -8.88 -7.34
C ILE A 153 -4.37 -7.87 -8.06
N TYR A 154 -4.15 -7.67 -9.37
CA TYR A 154 -5.00 -6.79 -10.18
C TYR A 154 -6.47 -7.24 -10.20
N ASN A 155 -6.73 -8.55 -10.26
CA ASN A 155 -8.08 -9.09 -10.25
C ASN A 155 -8.77 -8.96 -8.88
N GLY A 156 -8.02 -8.75 -7.80
CA GLY A 156 -8.55 -8.49 -6.46
C GLY A 156 -8.07 -9.46 -5.38
N LEU A 157 -7.06 -10.30 -5.61
CA LEU A 157 -6.51 -11.17 -4.58
C LEU A 157 -5.54 -10.42 -3.64
N ALA A 158 -6.06 -9.43 -2.92
CA ALA A 158 -5.36 -8.73 -1.86
C ALA A 158 -6.32 -8.27 -0.74
N GLY A 159 -5.79 -8.06 0.46
CA GLY A 159 -6.52 -7.49 1.60
C GLY A 159 -5.60 -7.06 2.74
N MET A 160 -6.13 -6.31 3.69
CA MET A 160 -5.33 -5.77 4.80
C MET A 160 -5.22 -6.77 5.96
N TRP A 161 -4.06 -6.80 6.62
CA TRP A 161 -3.77 -7.65 7.76
C TRP A 161 -3.25 -6.79 8.92
N LEU A 162 -4.04 -6.65 9.98
CA LEU A 162 -3.71 -5.84 11.14
C LEU A 162 -3.21 -6.73 12.27
N ILE A 163 -2.03 -6.40 12.78
CA ILE A 163 -1.49 -6.98 14.01
C ILE A 163 -1.66 -5.91 15.09
N GLU A 164 -2.32 -6.27 16.17
CA GLU A 164 -2.55 -5.40 17.33
C GLU A 164 -1.79 -5.94 18.55
N ASP A 165 -1.28 -5.07 19.39
CA ASP A 165 -0.63 -5.43 20.65
C ASP A 165 -1.17 -4.58 21.81
N SER A 166 -0.68 -4.81 23.02
CA SER A 166 -1.09 -4.04 24.20
C SER A 166 -0.66 -2.57 24.12
N LEU A 167 0.47 -2.29 23.46
CA LEU A 167 1.01 -0.94 23.34
C LEU A 167 0.10 -0.09 22.44
N GLY A 168 -0.19 -0.55 21.22
CA GLY A 168 -1.06 0.13 20.26
C GLY A 168 -2.45 0.41 20.83
N LYS A 169 -3.01 -0.51 21.62
CA LYS A 169 -4.29 -0.31 22.33
C LYS A 169 -4.24 0.76 23.42
N SER A 170 -3.07 0.97 24.03
CA SER A 170 -2.90 1.94 25.12
C SER A 170 -2.63 3.37 24.64
N LEU A 171 -2.20 3.53 23.38
CA LEU A 171 -1.91 4.83 22.80
C LEU A 171 -3.20 5.65 22.65
N PRO A 172 -3.18 6.96 22.94
CA PRO A 172 -4.34 7.85 22.80
C PRO A 172 -4.56 8.26 21.34
N ILE A 173 -4.64 7.29 20.43
CA ILE A 173 -4.86 7.45 19.00
C ILE A 173 -6.18 6.79 18.57
N PRO A 174 -6.80 7.22 17.46
CA PRO A 174 -7.98 6.55 16.93
C PRO A 174 -7.72 5.05 16.65
N ASN A 175 -8.67 4.21 17.03
CA ASN A 175 -8.56 2.75 16.94
C ASN A 175 -9.91 2.02 16.73
N HIS A 176 -10.99 2.77 16.51
CA HIS A 176 -12.30 2.21 16.18
C HIS A 176 -12.42 2.02 14.67
N TYR A 177 -12.10 0.79 14.25
CA TYR A 177 -12.14 0.38 12.85
C TYR A 177 -13.49 0.71 12.19
N GLY A 178 -13.45 1.46 11.09
CA GLY A 178 -14.61 1.89 10.32
C GLY A 178 -15.37 3.09 10.91
N VAL A 179 -14.88 3.69 11.99
CA VAL A 179 -15.47 4.88 12.63
C VAL A 179 -14.46 6.04 12.66
N ASP A 180 -13.28 5.79 13.22
CA ASP A 180 -12.19 6.76 13.30
C ASP A 180 -10.84 6.16 12.87
N ASP A 181 -10.81 4.87 12.51
CA ASP A 181 -9.66 4.16 11.96
C ASP A 181 -10.06 3.44 10.67
N PHE A 182 -9.57 3.90 9.52
CA PHE A 182 -10.00 3.42 8.21
C PHE A 182 -8.86 2.79 7.40
N PRO A 183 -9.07 1.59 6.83
CA PRO A 183 -8.14 1.02 5.87
C PRO A 183 -8.31 1.67 4.50
N LEU A 184 -7.23 2.14 3.89
CA LEU A 184 -7.23 2.65 2.52
C LEU A 184 -6.33 1.77 1.64
N ILE A 185 -6.93 0.80 0.96
CA ILE A 185 -6.27 -0.03 -0.05
C ILE A 185 -6.33 0.70 -1.38
N ILE A 186 -5.21 1.30 -1.79
CA ILE A 186 -5.11 2.19 -2.94
C ILE A 186 -4.57 1.41 -4.13
N GLN A 187 -5.28 1.49 -5.25
CA GLN A 187 -4.94 0.81 -6.51
C GLN A 187 -5.15 1.75 -7.69
N ASP A 188 -4.37 1.58 -8.76
CA ASP A 188 -4.71 2.11 -10.07
C ASP A 188 -5.21 1.00 -11.00
N LYS A 189 -6.22 1.34 -11.81
CA LYS A 189 -6.78 0.45 -12.82
C LYS A 189 -7.02 1.20 -14.12
N ARG A 190 -7.21 0.42 -15.18
CA ARG A 190 -7.84 0.88 -16.42
C ARG A 190 -9.23 0.28 -16.47
N LEU A 191 -10.25 1.10 -16.64
CA LEU A 191 -11.63 0.66 -16.77
C LEU A 191 -12.10 0.88 -18.21
N ASP A 192 -12.90 -0.04 -18.74
CA ASP A 192 -13.60 0.18 -20.01
C ASP A 192 -14.80 1.15 -19.83
N SER A 193 -15.49 1.44 -20.93
CA SER A 193 -16.69 2.30 -20.93
C SER A 193 -17.85 1.74 -20.11
N PHE A 194 -17.79 0.48 -19.69
CA PHE A 194 -18.75 -0.20 -18.84
C PHE A 194 -18.26 -0.37 -17.39
N GLY A 195 -17.11 0.21 -17.04
CA GLY A 195 -16.51 0.14 -15.72
C GLY A 195 -15.84 -1.20 -15.39
N ALA A 196 -15.62 -2.07 -16.37
CA ALA A 196 -14.93 -3.34 -16.17
C ALA A 196 -13.41 -3.13 -16.16
N PRO A 197 -12.67 -3.71 -15.20
CA PRO A 197 -11.22 -3.56 -15.14
C PRO A 197 -10.55 -4.33 -16.29
N LEU A 198 -9.75 -3.62 -17.08
CA LEU A 198 -8.96 -4.17 -18.17
C LEU A 198 -7.50 -4.33 -17.72
N TYR A 199 -7.02 -5.56 -17.67
CA TYR A 199 -5.61 -5.85 -17.47
C TYR A 199 -4.95 -6.23 -18.78
N SER A 200 -3.92 -5.48 -19.16
CA SER A 200 -3.02 -5.83 -20.26
C SER A 200 -1.60 -5.76 -19.71
N SER A 201 -0.94 -6.91 -19.58
CA SER A 201 0.44 -6.93 -19.11
C SER A 201 1.31 -6.08 -20.05
N PRO A 202 2.01 -5.05 -19.57
CA PRO A 202 2.87 -4.24 -20.40
C PRO A 202 4.05 -5.07 -20.94
N SER A 203 4.65 -4.63 -22.05
CA SER A 203 5.84 -5.28 -22.62
C SER A 203 7.13 -4.99 -21.82
N SER A 204 7.16 -3.87 -21.10
CA SER A 204 8.29 -3.44 -20.26
C SER A 204 7.77 -2.69 -19.03
N GLY A 205 8.58 -2.64 -17.96
CA GLY A 205 8.17 -2.03 -16.69
C GLY A 205 6.93 -2.71 -16.07
N GLY A 206 6.19 -1.96 -15.26
CA GLY A 206 4.97 -2.43 -14.61
C GLY A 206 3.69 -1.76 -15.08
N PHE A 207 2.55 -2.35 -14.74
CA PHE A 207 1.24 -1.84 -15.17
C PHE A 207 0.94 -0.51 -14.48
N VAL A 208 0.43 0.44 -15.26
CA VAL A 208 0.03 1.77 -14.81
C VAL A 208 -1.36 2.08 -15.37
N GLY A 209 -2.33 2.23 -14.47
CA GLY A 209 -3.71 2.61 -14.76
C GLY A 209 -3.92 4.13 -14.73
N ASP A 210 -5.07 4.57 -15.21
CA ASP A 210 -5.52 5.98 -15.24
C ASP A 210 -6.63 6.27 -14.22
N THR A 211 -7.18 5.24 -13.59
CA THR A 211 -8.30 5.32 -12.65
C THR A 211 -7.83 4.93 -11.25
N LEU A 212 -7.79 5.90 -10.33
CA LEU A 212 -7.47 5.66 -8.93
C LEU A 212 -8.68 5.07 -8.19
N LEU A 213 -8.45 4.01 -7.45
CA LEU A 213 -9.43 3.33 -6.61
C LEU A 213 -8.93 3.28 -5.17
N VAL A 214 -9.85 3.48 -4.22
CA VAL A 214 -9.63 3.21 -2.80
C VAL A 214 -10.70 2.23 -2.33
N ASN A 215 -10.27 1.08 -1.82
CA ASN A 215 -11.14 -0.05 -1.45
C ASN A 215 -12.12 -0.45 -2.57
N GLY A 216 -11.70 -0.28 -3.84
CA GLY A 216 -12.51 -0.58 -5.02
C GLY A 216 -13.51 0.50 -5.44
N ALA A 217 -13.52 1.68 -4.82
CA ALA A 217 -14.34 2.82 -5.23
C ALA A 217 -13.50 3.96 -5.83
N GLN A 218 -14.04 4.65 -6.83
CA GLN A 218 -13.44 5.87 -7.40
C GLN A 218 -13.84 7.10 -6.58
N ASN A 219 -12.87 7.99 -6.32
CA ASN A 219 -13.04 9.25 -5.58
C ASN A 219 -14.00 9.11 -4.38
N PRO A 220 -13.79 8.16 -3.45
CA PRO A 220 -14.73 7.99 -2.36
C PRO A 220 -14.68 9.14 -1.36
N TYR A 221 -15.75 9.28 -0.58
CA TYR A 221 -15.76 10.10 0.63
C TYR A 221 -16.02 9.25 1.87
N VAL A 222 -15.58 9.70 3.03
CA VAL A 222 -15.91 9.11 4.33
C VAL A 222 -16.44 10.19 5.25
N GLU A 223 -17.55 9.89 5.93
CA GLU A 223 -18.08 10.74 7.00
C GLU A 223 -17.38 10.38 8.30
N VAL A 224 -16.86 11.41 8.98
CA VAL A 224 -16.07 11.26 10.20
C VAL A 224 -16.56 12.25 11.23
N SER A 225 -16.44 11.90 12.51
CA SER A 225 -16.66 12.87 13.58
C SER A 225 -15.58 13.96 13.53
N ARG A 226 -15.90 15.16 14.03
CA ARG A 226 -14.87 16.20 14.23
C ARG A 226 -13.85 15.68 15.24
N GLY A 227 -12.57 15.63 14.89
CA GLY A 227 -11.51 15.10 15.74
C GLY A 227 -10.43 14.37 14.93
N TRP A 228 -9.60 13.58 15.62
CA TRP A 228 -8.56 12.80 14.96
C TRP A 228 -9.12 11.60 14.22
N VAL A 229 -8.67 11.41 12.98
CA VAL A 229 -8.97 10.24 12.16
C VAL A 229 -7.66 9.55 11.80
N ARG A 230 -7.60 8.24 11.96
CA ARG A 230 -6.49 7.39 11.53
C ARG A 230 -6.78 6.77 10.17
N LEU A 231 -5.84 6.91 9.26
CA LEU A 231 -5.90 6.32 7.92
C LEU A 231 -4.74 5.34 7.77
N ARG A 232 -5.05 4.07 7.52
CA ARG A 232 -4.06 3.01 7.26
C ARG A 232 -3.89 2.86 5.75
N LEU A 233 -2.90 3.55 5.21
CA LEU A 233 -2.61 3.58 3.78
C LEU A 233 -1.87 2.32 3.36
N LEU A 234 -2.35 1.66 2.30
CA LEU A 234 -1.67 0.56 1.63
C LEU A 234 -1.67 0.85 0.13
N ASN A 235 -0.51 0.81 -0.50
CA ASN A 235 -0.44 0.81 -1.96
C ASN A 235 -0.43 -0.63 -2.49
N ALA A 236 -1.58 -1.07 -3.02
CA ALA A 236 -1.77 -2.37 -3.66
C ALA A 236 -1.85 -2.26 -5.21
N SER A 237 -1.21 -1.23 -5.76
CA SER A 237 -1.04 -1.02 -7.20
C SER A 237 0.07 -1.91 -7.75
N ASN A 238 0.03 -2.19 -9.06
CA ASN A 238 1.04 -3.05 -9.68
C ASN A 238 2.43 -2.41 -9.73
N ALA A 239 2.50 -1.10 -9.99
CA ALA A 239 3.77 -0.41 -10.17
C ALA A 239 3.75 1.07 -9.75
N ARG A 240 2.57 1.71 -9.76
CA ARG A 240 2.46 3.15 -9.49
C ARG A 240 2.85 3.48 -8.05
N ARG A 241 3.85 4.37 -7.91
CA ARG A 241 4.12 5.11 -6.68
C ARG A 241 3.19 6.32 -6.59
N TYR A 242 2.64 6.56 -5.40
CA TYR A 242 1.86 7.75 -5.10
C TYR A 242 2.66 8.74 -4.28
N VAL A 243 2.40 10.01 -4.53
CA VAL A 243 2.90 11.12 -3.72
C VAL A 243 1.68 11.88 -3.23
N MET A 244 1.42 11.85 -1.93
CA MET A 244 0.15 12.29 -1.34
C MET A 244 0.29 13.57 -0.53
N ARG A 245 -0.75 14.40 -0.55
CA ARG A 245 -0.88 15.65 0.24
C ARG A 245 -2.34 15.97 0.51
N MET A 246 -2.59 16.73 1.57
CA MET A 246 -3.93 17.27 1.84
C MET A 246 -4.21 18.46 0.91
N SER A 247 -5.45 18.56 0.41
CA SER A 247 -5.86 19.55 -0.57
C SER A 247 -5.78 21.00 -0.08
N ASP A 248 -5.79 21.22 1.23
CA ASP A 248 -5.70 22.53 1.88
C ASP A 248 -4.30 22.85 2.43
N GLY A 249 -3.33 21.97 2.18
CA GLY A 249 -1.95 22.13 2.64
C GLY A 249 -1.71 21.79 4.11
N ARG A 250 -2.69 21.28 4.87
CA ARG A 250 -2.45 20.82 6.24
C ARG A 250 -1.50 19.61 6.25
N PRO A 251 -0.69 19.43 7.30
CA PRO A 251 0.22 18.28 7.36
C PRO A 251 -0.54 16.96 7.59
N LEU A 252 0.06 15.87 7.09
CA LEU A 252 -0.24 14.50 7.47
C LEU A 252 0.63 14.14 8.67
N HIS A 253 0.06 13.59 9.74
CA HIS A 253 0.83 13.15 10.90
C HIS A 253 1.15 11.66 10.80
N LEU A 254 2.31 11.30 10.25
CA LEU A 254 2.78 9.92 10.15
C LEU A 254 3.04 9.35 11.55
N ILE A 255 2.49 8.17 11.83
CA ILE A 255 2.65 7.48 13.12
C ILE A 255 3.23 6.07 12.99
N ALA A 256 3.17 5.44 11.81
CA ALA A 256 3.70 4.11 11.59
C ALA A 256 4.16 3.89 10.14
N ASN A 257 5.18 3.03 9.98
CA ASN A 257 5.65 2.48 8.71
C ASN A 257 5.24 0.99 8.59
N ASP A 258 5.81 0.29 7.60
CA ASP A 258 5.46 -1.09 7.24
C ASP A 258 5.51 -2.08 8.42
N GLN A 259 6.47 -1.89 9.34
CA GLN A 259 6.73 -2.80 10.48
C GLN A 259 6.38 -2.17 11.84
N GLY A 260 5.48 -1.18 11.88
CA GLY A 260 4.90 -0.67 13.11
C GLY A 260 5.16 0.82 13.38
N PHE A 261 4.89 1.23 14.61
CA PHE A 261 4.92 2.65 15.00
C PHE A 261 6.31 3.29 14.88
N LEU A 262 6.33 4.59 14.63
CA LEU A 262 7.49 5.45 14.80
C LEU A 262 7.77 5.71 16.30
N PRO A 263 8.95 6.23 16.67
CA PRO A 263 9.17 6.73 18.04
C PRO A 263 8.21 7.85 18.44
N ALA A 264 7.88 8.76 17.52
CA ALA A 264 6.95 9.87 17.73
C ALA A 264 6.21 10.23 16.43
N PRO A 265 5.03 10.88 16.50
CA PRO A 265 4.33 11.35 15.31
C PRO A 265 5.16 12.39 14.56
N MET A 266 5.10 12.35 13.23
CA MET A 266 5.85 13.23 12.36
C MET A 266 4.92 13.96 11.40
N ALA A 267 4.93 15.30 11.44
CA ALA A 267 4.17 16.13 10.52
C ALA A 267 4.87 16.23 9.16
N LEU A 268 4.18 15.84 8.10
CA LEU A 268 4.68 15.82 6.72
C LEU A 268 3.70 16.55 5.81
N ASN A 269 4.22 17.44 4.95
CA ASN A 269 3.38 18.10 3.93
C ASN A 269 3.11 17.19 2.73
N GLN A 270 3.96 16.19 2.53
CA GLN A 270 3.91 15.25 1.42
C GLN A 270 4.33 13.87 1.91
N LEU A 271 3.67 12.83 1.40
CA LEU A 271 3.93 11.44 1.76
C LEU A 271 4.11 10.59 0.52
N SER A 272 5.29 9.99 0.35
CA SER A 272 5.53 8.97 -0.66
C SER A 272 4.90 7.63 -0.25
N LEU A 273 4.29 6.91 -1.18
CA LEU A 273 3.79 5.55 -0.95
C LEU A 273 4.00 4.69 -2.20
N ALA A 274 5.08 3.91 -2.20
CA ALA A 274 5.42 2.98 -3.26
C ALA A 274 4.62 1.66 -3.17
N PRO A 275 4.50 0.88 -4.25
CA PRO A 275 3.81 -0.41 -4.22
C PRO A 275 4.30 -1.29 -3.06
N GLY A 276 3.38 -1.88 -2.31
CA GLY A 276 3.64 -2.72 -1.14
C GLY A 276 3.94 -1.98 0.17
N GLU A 277 4.20 -0.66 0.14
CA GLU A 277 4.39 0.13 1.35
C GLU A 277 3.07 0.38 2.09
N ARG A 278 3.18 0.49 3.42
CA ARG A 278 2.09 0.85 4.32
C ARG A 278 2.51 1.98 5.22
N ARG A 279 1.59 2.91 5.43
CA ARG A 279 1.79 4.06 6.30
C ARG A 279 0.52 4.36 7.05
N GLU A 280 0.65 4.66 8.32
CA GLU A 280 -0.50 5.10 9.11
C GLU A 280 -0.35 6.57 9.45
N VAL A 281 -1.38 7.35 9.13
CA VAL A 281 -1.39 8.80 9.33
C VAL A 281 -2.59 9.21 10.15
N LEU A 282 -2.42 10.26 10.95
CA LEU A 282 -3.49 10.95 11.66
C LEU A 282 -3.83 12.25 10.94
N VAL A 283 -5.13 12.52 10.80
CA VAL A 283 -5.69 13.73 10.20
C VAL A 283 -6.60 14.40 11.22
N ASP A 284 -6.36 15.67 11.50
CA ASP A 284 -7.23 16.46 12.37
C ASP A 284 -8.42 17.01 11.59
N MET A 285 -9.63 16.61 11.98
CA MET A 285 -10.91 17.07 11.42
C MET A 285 -11.66 18.00 12.40
N SER A 286 -10.99 18.50 13.44
CA SER A 286 -11.57 19.38 14.47
C SER A 286 -12.18 20.66 13.88
N GLN A 287 -11.55 21.26 12.87
CA GLN A 287 -12.02 22.52 12.26
C GLN A 287 -13.40 22.40 11.60
N GLY A 288 -13.80 21.19 11.19
CA GLY A 288 -15.12 20.96 10.58
C GLY A 288 -15.19 21.28 9.09
N ASP A 289 -14.07 21.59 8.44
CA ASP A 289 -13.99 21.73 6.99
C ASP A 289 -13.72 20.39 6.30
N GLU A 290 -14.38 20.17 5.16
CA GLU A 290 -14.08 19.06 4.26
C GLU A 290 -12.64 19.19 3.73
N VAL A 291 -11.90 18.09 3.70
CA VAL A 291 -10.54 18.04 3.15
C VAL A 291 -10.35 16.76 2.33
N THR A 292 -9.59 16.85 1.25
CA THR A 292 -9.33 15.70 0.37
C THR A 292 -7.85 15.34 0.40
N LEU A 293 -7.56 14.06 0.64
CA LEU A 293 -6.26 13.47 0.36
C LEU A 293 -6.11 13.32 -1.15
N THR A 294 -5.06 13.91 -1.73
CA THR A 294 -4.80 13.88 -3.17
C THR A 294 -3.47 13.22 -3.47
N SER A 295 -3.32 12.63 -4.66
CA SER A 295 -2.04 12.16 -5.18
C SER A 295 -1.64 12.85 -6.47
N GLY A 296 -0.50 13.57 -6.42
CA GLY A 296 0.05 14.30 -7.56
C GLY A 296 -0.81 15.45 -8.08
N GLU A 297 -0.64 15.80 -9.35
CA GLU A 297 -1.47 16.75 -10.10
C GLU A 297 -2.41 16.00 -11.04
N SER A 298 -3.67 16.43 -11.12
CA SER A 298 -4.67 15.80 -12.00
C SER A 298 -4.44 16.12 -13.47
N ALA A 299 -4.82 15.23 -14.39
CA ALA A 299 -4.81 15.51 -15.82
C ALA A 299 -5.59 16.79 -16.15
N THR A 300 -4.97 17.70 -16.90
CA THR A 300 -5.62 18.89 -17.47
C THR A 300 -6.69 18.49 -18.49
N LEU A 301 -7.65 19.38 -18.79
CA LEU A 301 -8.73 19.12 -19.75
C LEU A 301 -8.22 18.65 -21.13
N MET A 302 -7.13 19.26 -21.62
CA MET A 302 -6.50 18.86 -22.89
C MET A 302 -5.86 17.46 -22.81
N GLN A 303 -5.29 17.08 -21.66
CA GLN A 303 -4.73 15.73 -21.45
C GLN A 303 -5.83 14.68 -21.31
N ARG A 304 -6.96 15.00 -20.68
CA ARG A 304 -8.14 14.11 -20.61
C ARG A 304 -8.72 13.85 -22.00
N LEU A 305 -8.80 14.88 -22.85
CA LEU A 305 -9.26 14.73 -24.24
C LEU A 305 -8.33 13.86 -25.09
N ARG A 306 -7.01 13.90 -24.86
CA ARG A 306 -6.05 12.98 -25.50
C ARG A 306 -6.19 11.54 -25.00
N GLY A 307 -6.48 11.35 -23.71
CA GLY A 307 -6.72 10.04 -23.10
C GLY A 307 -7.93 9.28 -23.64
N LEU A 308 -8.82 9.94 -24.41
CA LEU A 308 -9.93 9.29 -25.12
C LEU A 308 -9.46 8.52 -26.37
N PHE A 309 -8.28 8.83 -26.90
CA PHE A 309 -7.74 8.27 -28.14
C PHE A 309 -6.44 7.47 -27.95
N GLU A 310 -5.73 7.64 -26.83
CA GLU A 310 -4.51 6.90 -26.47
C GLU A 310 -4.49 6.50 -24.99
N PRO A 311 -3.84 5.38 -24.61
CA PRO A 311 -3.69 5.00 -23.21
C PRO A 311 -2.83 6.04 -22.45
N SER A 312 -3.45 6.76 -21.52
CA SER A 312 -2.77 7.74 -20.67
C SER A 312 -2.18 7.07 -19.41
N THR A 313 -1.00 7.52 -18.98
CA THR A 313 -0.44 7.23 -17.65
C THR A 313 -0.82 8.29 -16.60
N ILE A 314 -1.55 9.33 -17.00
CA ILE A 314 -1.99 10.42 -16.12
C ILE A 314 -3.35 10.05 -15.54
N LEU A 315 -3.49 10.16 -14.21
CA LEU A 315 -4.74 9.89 -13.52
C LEU A 315 -5.85 10.84 -13.96
N VAL A 316 -7.03 10.29 -14.24
CA VAL A 316 -8.25 11.06 -14.54
C VAL A 316 -8.62 11.96 -13.36
N SER A 317 -8.42 11.48 -12.14
CA SER A 317 -8.61 12.22 -10.90
C SER A 317 -7.43 11.95 -9.96
N SER A 318 -6.92 12.99 -9.32
CA SER A 318 -5.91 12.86 -8.27
C SER A 318 -6.52 12.66 -6.88
N ALA A 319 -7.85 12.70 -6.72
CA ALA A 319 -8.49 12.53 -5.42
C ALA A 319 -8.39 11.08 -4.94
N VAL A 320 -7.81 10.88 -3.76
CA VAL A 320 -7.67 9.58 -3.09
C VAL A 320 -8.89 9.35 -2.19
N LEU A 321 -9.13 10.26 -1.25
CA LEU A 321 -10.24 10.17 -0.30
C LEU A 321 -10.65 11.56 0.16
N THR A 322 -11.95 11.85 0.16
CA THR A 322 -12.52 13.05 0.78
C THR A 322 -13.00 12.74 2.19
N LEU A 323 -12.53 13.48 3.19
CA LEU A 323 -13.01 13.38 4.57
C LEU A 323 -14.07 14.46 4.82
N ARG A 324 -15.28 14.03 5.18
CA ARG A 324 -16.42 14.88 5.49
C ARG A 324 -16.68 14.89 6.99
N PRO A 325 -16.34 15.98 7.69
CA PRO A 325 -16.65 16.07 9.11
C PRO A 325 -18.16 16.17 9.32
N THR A 326 -18.66 15.46 10.32
CA THR A 326 -20.06 15.43 10.73
C THR A 326 -20.18 15.66 12.24
N GLY A 327 -21.35 16.13 12.68
CA GLY A 327 -21.67 16.29 14.10
C GLY A 327 -21.03 17.51 14.78
N LEU A 328 -21.17 17.53 16.11
CA LEU A 328 -20.64 18.58 16.99
C LEU A 328 -19.18 18.30 17.36
N LEU A 329 -18.45 19.34 17.78
CA LEU A 329 -17.10 19.19 18.33
C LEU A 329 -17.12 18.24 19.53
N PRO A 330 -16.17 17.30 19.64
CA PRO A 330 -15.99 16.57 20.89
C PRO A 330 -15.60 17.56 21.99
N LEU A 331 -16.14 17.36 23.20
CA LEU A 331 -15.76 18.13 24.38
C LEU A 331 -14.27 17.95 24.75
N VAL A 332 -13.62 16.92 24.21
CA VAL A 332 -12.20 16.61 24.44
C VAL A 332 -11.49 16.49 23.10
N THR A 333 -10.65 17.46 22.77
CA THR A 333 -9.67 17.33 21.70
C THR A 333 -8.45 16.62 22.27
N ASN A 334 -8.31 15.31 22.02
CA ASN A 334 -7.07 14.63 22.38
C ASN A 334 -5.91 15.33 21.65
N THR A 335 -4.86 15.69 22.38
CA THR A 335 -3.61 16.14 21.76
C THR A 335 -2.87 14.91 21.24
N LEU A 336 -2.14 15.06 20.12
CA LEU A 336 -1.30 13.98 19.61
C LEU A 336 -0.30 13.55 20.70
N PRO A 337 -0.08 12.23 20.89
CA PRO A 337 0.92 11.78 21.82
C PRO A 337 2.30 12.25 21.38
N MET A 338 3.09 12.81 22.30
CA MET A 338 4.47 13.23 22.01
C MET A 338 5.41 12.04 21.72
N ARG A 339 4.99 10.82 22.10
CA ARG A 339 5.75 9.58 21.96
C ARG A 339 4.81 8.41 21.70
N LEU A 340 5.18 7.56 20.75
CA LEU A 340 4.46 6.34 20.39
C LEU A 340 5.25 5.10 20.84
N LEU A 341 6.56 5.08 20.60
CA LEU A 341 7.47 4.03 21.04
C LEU A 341 8.60 4.60 21.91
N SER A 342 9.14 3.74 22.78
CA SER A 342 10.45 3.97 23.38
C SER A 342 11.53 4.00 22.29
N ASP A 343 12.53 4.85 22.47
CA ASP A 343 13.68 4.88 21.56
C ASP A 343 14.45 3.58 21.75
N ASN A 344 14.39 2.72 20.74
CA ASN A 344 15.20 1.51 20.74
C ASN A 344 16.59 1.87 20.22
N ILE A 345 17.58 1.78 21.10
CA ILE A 345 18.99 1.79 20.69
C ILE A 345 19.20 0.50 19.89
N ILE A 346 19.48 0.66 18.60
CA ILE A 346 19.81 -0.48 17.74
C ILE A 346 21.26 -0.84 18.01
N ASP A 347 21.46 -1.74 18.96
CA ASP A 347 22.76 -2.27 19.33
C ASP A 347 23.01 -3.57 18.55
N GLY A 348 23.45 -3.43 17.31
CA GLY A 348 23.69 -4.54 16.40
C GLY A 348 24.91 -4.27 15.53
N ALA A 349 25.98 -5.04 15.72
CA ALA A 349 27.13 -4.99 14.83
C ALA A 349 26.74 -5.52 13.44
N VAL A 350 27.04 -4.74 12.40
CA VAL A 350 26.88 -5.18 11.01
C VAL A 350 27.80 -6.37 10.76
N SER A 351 27.20 -7.54 10.55
CA SER A 351 27.93 -8.79 10.34
C SER A 351 28.44 -8.93 8.90
N ARG A 352 27.76 -8.31 7.94
CA ARG A 352 28.10 -8.35 6.52
C ARG A 352 27.52 -7.16 5.77
N THR A 353 28.22 -6.73 4.71
CA THR A 353 27.68 -5.81 3.69
C THR A 353 27.42 -6.57 2.40
N ARG A 354 26.31 -6.28 1.73
CA ARG A 354 25.92 -6.86 0.43
C ARG A 354 25.46 -5.77 -0.53
N GLU A 355 25.66 -6.01 -1.81
CA GLU A 355 25.22 -5.13 -2.89
C GLU A 355 24.24 -5.85 -3.81
N PHE A 356 23.18 -5.16 -4.16
CA PHE A 356 22.12 -5.66 -5.03
C PHE A 356 21.85 -4.63 -6.12
N ARG A 357 21.80 -5.08 -7.38
CA ARG A 357 21.37 -4.29 -8.53
C ARG A 357 20.06 -4.86 -9.06
N LEU A 358 18.99 -4.08 -8.98
CA LEU A 358 17.70 -4.42 -9.57
C LEU A 358 17.78 -4.20 -11.08
N GLY A 359 17.22 -5.13 -11.85
CA GLY A 359 17.16 -5.00 -13.31
C GLY A 359 16.19 -3.91 -13.75
N ASP A 360 16.55 -3.19 -14.83
CA ASP A 360 15.72 -2.15 -15.44
C ASP A 360 14.80 -2.73 -16.53
N SER A 361 15.25 -2.67 -17.79
CA SER A 361 14.56 -3.21 -18.96
C SER A 361 14.67 -4.74 -19.06
N LEU A 362 15.75 -5.30 -18.52
CA LEU A 362 15.93 -6.74 -18.37
C LEU A 362 15.56 -7.14 -16.93
N PRO A 363 14.60 -8.06 -16.74
CA PRO A 363 14.27 -8.58 -15.43
C PRO A 363 15.45 -9.32 -14.78
N GLY A 364 15.47 -9.33 -13.46
CA GLY A 364 16.49 -10.00 -12.65
C GLY A 364 17.01 -9.16 -11.49
N ILE A 365 17.80 -9.79 -10.63
CA ILE A 365 18.57 -9.14 -9.57
C ILE A 365 20.02 -9.62 -9.70
N ASN A 366 20.98 -8.70 -9.66
CA ASN A 366 22.41 -8.98 -9.92
C ASN A 366 22.64 -9.69 -11.27
N GLY A 367 21.85 -9.32 -12.28
CA GLY A 367 21.91 -9.91 -13.63
C GLY A 367 21.34 -11.32 -13.75
N ALA A 368 20.78 -11.88 -12.67
CA ALA A 368 20.21 -13.21 -12.65
C ALA A 368 18.68 -13.18 -12.54
N MET A 369 18.02 -13.97 -13.38
CA MET A 369 16.60 -14.25 -13.28
C MET A 369 16.32 -15.18 -12.11
N TRP A 370 15.08 -15.14 -11.60
CA TRP A 370 14.63 -16.04 -10.56
C TRP A 370 14.77 -17.50 -10.97
N ASP A 371 15.48 -18.27 -10.13
CA ASP A 371 15.59 -19.72 -10.23
C ASP A 371 15.21 -20.33 -8.89
N MET A 372 14.14 -21.13 -8.89
CA MET A 372 13.61 -21.78 -7.69
C MET A 372 14.59 -22.78 -7.07
N ASN A 373 15.60 -23.24 -7.81
CA ASN A 373 16.63 -24.15 -7.31
C ASN A 373 17.90 -23.43 -6.82
N ARG A 374 17.99 -22.11 -6.97
CA ARG A 374 19.17 -21.32 -6.61
C ARG A 374 18.92 -20.53 -5.33
N VAL A 375 19.81 -20.68 -4.35
CA VAL A 375 19.86 -19.79 -3.18
C VAL A 375 20.78 -18.61 -3.51
N ASP A 376 20.25 -17.39 -3.49
CA ASP A 376 21.02 -16.19 -3.83
C ASP A 376 21.71 -15.59 -2.60
N VAL A 377 21.03 -15.63 -1.45
CA VAL A 377 21.58 -15.15 -0.17
C VAL A 377 21.41 -16.21 0.91
N GLN A 378 22.48 -16.42 1.67
CA GLN A 378 22.47 -17.21 2.89
C GLN A 378 22.99 -16.37 4.07
N THR A 379 22.28 -16.41 5.19
CA THR A 379 22.62 -15.74 6.44
C THR A 379 22.10 -16.52 7.66
N GLN A 380 22.18 -15.95 8.86
CA GLN A 380 21.77 -16.57 10.14
C GLN A 380 20.74 -15.69 10.87
N VAL A 381 19.85 -16.33 11.64
CA VAL A 381 18.91 -15.63 12.53
C VAL A 381 19.66 -14.75 13.53
N GLY A 382 19.08 -13.61 13.86
CA GLY A 382 19.59 -12.67 14.85
C GLY A 382 20.72 -11.77 14.34
N ARG A 383 21.11 -11.89 13.07
CA ARG A 383 22.16 -11.05 12.46
C ARG A 383 21.58 -9.74 11.91
N TYR A 384 22.43 -8.72 11.97
CA TYR A 384 22.27 -7.49 11.22
C TYR A 384 23.20 -7.51 10.01
N GLU A 385 22.69 -7.15 8.84
CA GLU A 385 23.49 -6.92 7.63
C GLU A 385 23.20 -5.55 7.03
N ARG A 386 24.20 -4.98 6.37
CA ARG A 386 24.06 -3.77 5.56
C ARG A 386 23.79 -4.20 4.12
N TRP A 387 22.65 -3.81 3.58
CA TRP A 387 22.31 -4.06 2.17
C TRP A 387 22.31 -2.73 1.43
N ILE A 388 23.10 -2.64 0.36
CA ILE A 388 23.11 -1.51 -0.57
C ILE A 388 22.33 -1.97 -1.80
N VAL A 389 21.20 -1.33 -2.04
CA VAL A 389 20.30 -1.69 -3.14
C VAL A 389 20.33 -0.57 -4.17
N HIS A 390 20.65 -0.92 -5.40
CA HIS A 390 20.77 -0.03 -6.53
C HIS A 390 19.68 -0.32 -7.57
N ALA A 391 19.07 0.73 -8.12
CA ALA A 391 18.18 0.63 -9.28
C ALA A 391 18.35 1.85 -10.19
N ASP A 392 18.72 1.62 -11.46
CA ASP A 392 18.84 2.71 -12.44
C ASP A 392 17.43 3.20 -12.85
N GLN A 393 16.47 2.28 -13.05
CA GLN A 393 15.05 2.58 -13.13
C GLN A 393 14.39 2.47 -11.75
N ALA A 394 13.84 3.59 -11.29
CA ALA A 394 13.22 3.69 -9.98
C ALA A 394 12.09 2.68 -9.78
N GLN A 395 12.19 1.88 -8.72
CA GLN A 395 11.26 0.78 -8.43
C GLN A 395 11.28 0.41 -6.94
N PRO A 396 10.18 -0.16 -6.40
CA PRO A 396 10.14 -0.61 -5.03
C PRO A 396 10.83 -1.97 -4.85
N PHE A 397 11.41 -2.19 -3.68
CA PHE A 397 12.11 -3.41 -3.29
C PHE A 397 11.54 -3.97 -1.98
N HIS A 398 11.28 -5.27 -1.93
CA HIS A 398 10.69 -5.94 -0.77
C HIS A 398 11.56 -7.13 -0.30
N ILE A 399 11.61 -7.37 1.01
CA ILE A 399 12.29 -8.51 1.63
C ILE A 399 11.31 -9.24 2.58
N GLN A 400 11.11 -10.54 2.36
CA GLN A 400 10.31 -11.38 3.25
C GLN A 400 11.10 -11.84 4.48
N GLY A 401 10.40 -12.05 5.61
CA GLY A 401 10.97 -12.65 6.83
C GLY A 401 12.03 -11.80 7.54
N ALA A 402 12.17 -10.55 7.13
CA ALA A 402 13.10 -9.58 7.69
C ALA A 402 12.38 -8.26 7.95
N ALA A 403 13.03 -7.40 8.74
CA ALA A 403 12.68 -6.00 8.87
C ALA A 403 13.97 -5.18 8.70
N PHE A 404 13.86 -3.95 8.20
CA PHE A 404 15.02 -3.09 8.01
C PHE A 404 14.74 -1.64 8.35
N LEU A 405 15.83 -0.91 8.56
CA LEU A 405 15.82 0.55 8.66
C LEU A 405 16.57 1.13 7.46
N VAL A 406 16.01 2.17 6.86
CA VAL A 406 16.73 2.96 5.86
C VAL A 406 17.81 3.78 6.59
N ARG A 407 19.05 3.68 6.13
CA ARG A 407 20.21 4.38 6.72
C ARG A 407 20.64 5.57 5.89
N SER A 408 20.65 5.41 4.57
CA SER A 408 20.93 6.50 3.64
C SER A 408 20.18 6.29 2.33
N VAL A 409 19.89 7.39 1.65
CA VAL A 409 19.34 7.41 0.28
C VAL A 409 20.27 8.30 -0.54
N ASN A 410 20.87 7.76 -1.60
CA ASN A 410 21.81 8.44 -2.49
C ASN A 410 22.98 9.11 -1.76
N GLY A 411 23.50 8.45 -0.71
CA GLY A 411 24.55 8.97 0.16
C GLY A 411 24.12 10.13 1.08
N GLY A 412 22.85 10.52 1.03
CA GLY A 412 22.24 11.54 1.87
C GLY A 412 21.57 10.98 3.13
N LEU A 413 20.91 11.89 3.87
CA LEU A 413 20.12 11.52 5.05
C LEU A 413 18.87 10.72 4.65
N THR A 414 18.41 9.87 5.57
CA THR A 414 17.15 9.15 5.41
C THR A 414 15.98 10.15 5.42
N PRO A 415 15.07 10.09 4.42
CA PRO A 415 13.85 10.89 4.44
C PRO A 415 13.09 10.68 5.75
N PRO A 416 12.55 11.74 6.38
CA PRO A 416 11.88 11.62 7.67
C PRO A 416 10.75 10.57 7.65
N GLU A 417 10.05 10.45 6.53
CA GLU A 417 8.98 9.48 6.34
C GLU A 417 9.47 8.02 6.37
N ASP A 418 10.76 7.74 6.17
CA ASP A 418 11.35 6.38 6.16
C ASP A 418 12.18 6.07 7.40
N SER A 419 11.99 6.84 8.48
CA SER A 419 12.74 6.71 9.74
C SER A 419 12.37 5.49 10.60
N GLY A 420 11.25 4.82 10.33
CA GLY A 420 10.79 3.63 11.04
C GLY A 420 11.22 2.30 10.42
N TRP A 421 10.88 1.21 11.12
CA TRP A 421 11.09 -0.14 10.60
C TRP A 421 10.21 -0.41 9.39
N LYS A 422 10.81 -1.02 8.35
CA LYS A 422 10.22 -1.24 7.04
C LYS A 422 10.49 -2.66 6.55
N ASP A 423 9.73 -3.08 5.55
CA ASP A 423 10.01 -4.29 4.75
C ASP A 423 9.96 -4.03 3.25
N THR A 424 9.55 -2.83 2.85
CA THR A 424 9.46 -2.38 1.46
C THR A 424 10.04 -0.98 1.36
N VAL A 425 10.80 -0.68 0.31
CA VAL A 425 11.42 0.64 0.12
C VAL A 425 11.43 1.03 -1.34
N TRP A 426 11.23 2.31 -1.63
CA TRP A 426 11.45 2.86 -2.97
C TRP A 426 12.94 3.05 -3.23
N VAL A 427 13.45 2.46 -4.32
CA VAL A 427 14.85 2.58 -4.72
C VAL A 427 14.93 3.40 -6.00
N GLU A 428 15.70 4.48 -5.94
CA GLU A 428 16.02 5.36 -7.08
C GLU A 428 17.49 5.77 -6.96
N ASN A 429 18.32 5.14 -7.79
CA ASN A 429 19.77 4.99 -7.59
C ASN A 429 20.05 4.14 -6.34
N ASP A 430 20.67 4.66 -5.28
CA ASP A 430 21.21 3.87 -4.17
C ASP A 430 20.43 4.06 -2.86
N VAL A 431 20.12 2.95 -2.19
CA VAL A 431 19.55 2.95 -0.83
C VAL A 431 20.35 2.00 0.06
N GLU A 432 20.79 2.48 1.22
CA GLU A 432 21.42 1.66 2.26
C GLU A 432 20.41 1.24 3.31
N LEU A 433 20.31 -0.06 3.55
CA LEU A 433 19.43 -0.68 4.52
C LEU A 433 20.24 -1.36 5.63
N LEU A 434 19.81 -1.19 6.88
CA LEU A 434 20.22 -2.07 7.97
C LEU A 434 19.14 -3.15 8.15
N VAL A 435 19.41 -4.35 7.66
CA VAL A 435 18.47 -5.48 7.65
C VAL A 435 18.69 -6.36 8.86
N TYR A 436 17.61 -6.71 9.55
CA TYR A 436 17.58 -7.65 10.67
C TYR A 436 16.81 -8.92 10.29
N PHE A 437 17.44 -10.07 10.51
CA PHE A 437 16.86 -11.39 10.21
C PHE A 437 16.31 -12.05 11.48
N GLY A 438 15.04 -11.76 11.80
CA GLY A 438 14.38 -12.30 13.00
C GLY A 438 13.76 -13.69 12.81
N GLN A 439 13.64 -14.18 11.57
CA GLN A 439 12.96 -15.44 11.24
C GLN A 439 13.89 -16.37 10.47
N PHE A 440 13.65 -17.68 10.59
CA PHE A 440 14.42 -18.69 9.84
C PHE A 440 13.68 -19.16 8.57
N SER A 441 14.43 -19.62 7.59
CA SER A 441 13.95 -20.25 6.37
C SER A 441 14.87 -21.41 5.96
N THR A 442 14.44 -22.23 5.01
CA THR A 442 15.24 -23.36 4.51
C THR A 442 15.35 -23.30 2.99
N ALA A 443 16.22 -24.11 2.39
CA ALA A 443 16.31 -24.20 0.94
C ALA A 443 14.99 -24.69 0.29
N GLN A 444 14.18 -25.48 1.00
CA GLN A 444 12.87 -25.94 0.53
C GLN A 444 11.78 -24.88 0.70
N PHE A 445 11.92 -24.00 1.69
CA PHE A 445 10.98 -22.90 1.95
C PHE A 445 11.76 -21.60 2.21
N PRO A 446 12.42 -21.04 1.18
CA PRO A 446 13.20 -19.83 1.33
C PRO A 446 12.29 -18.63 1.48
N PHE A 447 12.82 -17.55 2.04
CA PHE A 447 12.23 -16.23 1.89
C PHE A 447 12.53 -15.71 0.49
N LEU A 448 11.70 -14.79 0.00
CA LEU A 448 11.95 -14.07 -1.24
C LEU A 448 12.31 -12.62 -0.97
N TYR A 449 13.19 -12.08 -1.80
CA TYR A 449 13.33 -10.64 -1.98
C TYR A 449 13.22 -10.30 -3.47
N TYR A 450 12.49 -9.25 -3.79
CA TYR A 450 12.06 -9.00 -5.16
C TYR A 450 11.71 -7.53 -5.41
N SER A 451 11.63 -7.17 -6.69
CA SER A 451 11.04 -5.91 -7.13
C SER A 451 9.53 -5.92 -6.86
N GLN A 452 9.04 -4.99 -6.05
CA GLN A 452 7.60 -4.90 -5.74
C GLN A 452 6.80 -4.26 -6.92
N THR A 453 7.47 -3.95 -8.05
CA THR A 453 6.81 -3.83 -9.35
C THR A 453 6.39 -5.23 -9.81
N LEU A 454 5.09 -5.52 -9.74
CA LEU A 454 4.61 -6.91 -9.82
C LEU A 454 4.98 -7.60 -11.13
N GLU A 455 4.91 -6.91 -12.26
CA GLU A 455 5.33 -7.47 -13.56
C GLU A 455 6.83 -7.77 -13.62
N MET A 456 7.68 -7.00 -12.94
CA MET A 456 9.11 -7.28 -12.89
C MET A 456 9.40 -8.52 -12.06
N ALA A 457 8.72 -8.68 -10.92
CA ALA A 457 8.80 -9.91 -10.12
C ALA A 457 8.28 -11.14 -10.89
N ASP A 458 7.14 -11.03 -11.59
CA ASP A 458 6.59 -12.10 -12.44
C ASP A 458 7.52 -12.45 -13.61
N ARG A 459 8.30 -11.49 -14.11
CA ARG A 459 9.32 -11.73 -15.13
C ARG A 459 10.66 -12.18 -14.54
N GLY A 460 10.80 -12.35 -13.23
CA GLY A 460 12.00 -12.94 -12.63
C GLY A 460 12.93 -11.98 -11.89
N SER A 461 12.55 -10.72 -11.63
CA SER A 461 13.23 -9.84 -10.66
C SER A 461 12.93 -10.26 -9.21
N THR A 462 13.20 -11.52 -8.91
CA THR A 462 12.94 -12.22 -7.65
C THR A 462 14.13 -13.13 -7.33
N ALA A 463 14.51 -13.22 -6.06
CA ALA A 463 15.63 -14.02 -5.60
C ALA A 463 15.34 -14.65 -4.23
N GLN A 464 16.07 -15.73 -3.90
CA GLN A 464 15.82 -16.56 -2.72
C GLN A 464 16.83 -16.26 -1.59
N LEU A 465 16.29 -16.12 -0.38
CA LEU A 465 17.01 -15.87 0.87
C LEU A 465 16.80 -17.03 1.85
N VAL A 466 17.91 -17.67 2.24
CA VAL A 466 17.94 -18.68 3.30
C VAL A 466 18.53 -18.09 4.57
N VAL A 467 17.74 -18.08 5.65
CA VAL A 467 18.16 -17.65 6.98
C VAL A 467 18.23 -18.89 7.87
N GLN A 468 19.44 -19.33 8.19
CA GLN A 468 19.67 -20.51 9.01
C GLN A 468 19.40 -20.20 10.49
N PRO A 469 18.83 -21.15 11.25
CA PRO A 469 18.52 -20.98 12.67
C PRO A 469 19.75 -20.71 13.54
#